data_AF-A0A165Y3M0-F1
#
_entry.id   AF-A0A165Y3M0-F1
#
_cell.length_a   1.000
_cell.length_b   1.000
_cell.length_c   1.000
_cell.angle_alpha   90.00
_cell.angle_beta   90.00
_cell.angle_gamma   90.00
#
_symmetry.space_group_name_H-M   'P 1'
#
loop_
_entity.id
_entity.type
_entity.pdbx_description
1 polymer ?
#
loop_
_entity_poly.entity_id
_entity_poly.type
_entity_poly.pdbx_seq_one_letter_code
_entity_poly.pdbx_strand_id
1 'polypeptide(L)'
;MTYFLCRGCRYCFLPPYSPDFNPIELAFSAIKAFVKRSGVLRREDLGVDGNDTYVYLHLIDAVYSVTPEDATAFFYKCGYL
;
A
#
# COMPACT_ATOMS: atom_id res chain seq x y z
N MET A 1 12.62 -15.28 15.69
CA MET A 1 13.24 -13.93 15.81
C MET A 1 14.69 -13.92 15.30
N THR A 2 15.01 -14.57 14.17
CA THR A 2 16.42 -14.72 13.70
C THR A 2 16.61 -14.43 12.21
N TYR A 3 15.53 -14.31 11.43
CA TYR A 3 15.59 -14.17 9.97
C TYR A 3 15.98 -12.76 9.47
N PHE A 4 15.75 -11.71 10.26
CA PHE A 4 16.06 -10.32 9.86
C PHE A 4 17.51 -9.92 10.14
N LEU A 5 18.11 -10.40 11.24
CA LEU A 5 19.49 -10.06 11.62
C LEU A 5 20.53 -10.63 10.63
N CYS A 6 20.29 -11.83 10.08
CA CYS A 6 21.17 -12.43 9.08
C CYS A 6 21.16 -11.69 7.72
N ARG A 7 20.23 -10.75 7.49
CA ARG A 7 20.13 -9.97 6.25
C ARG A 7 20.62 -8.52 6.37
N GLY A 8 21.14 -8.12 7.53
CA GLY A 8 21.61 -6.75 7.75
C GLY A 8 20.51 -5.69 7.78
N CYS A 9 19.25 -6.09 8.00
CA CYS A 9 18.12 -5.17 8.11
C CYS A 9 18.24 -4.32 9.39
N ARG A 10 18.07 -3.00 9.26
CA ARG A 10 18.00 -2.08 10.40
C ARG A 10 16.54 -1.91 10.84
N TYR A 11 16.32 -1.86 12.14
CA TYR A 11 15.00 -1.58 12.70
C TYR A 11 14.84 -0.08 12.94
N CYS A 12 13.77 0.51 12.40
CA CYS A 12 13.33 1.86 12.73
C CYS A 12 12.16 1.77 13.71
N PHE A 13 12.33 2.30 14.92
CA PHE A 13 11.26 2.33 15.92
C PHE A 13 10.31 3.49 15.63
N LEU A 14 9.01 3.17 15.55
CA LEU A 14 7.96 4.16 15.38
C LEU A 14 7.30 4.45 16.74
N PRO A 15 7.09 5.72 17.11
CA PRO A 15 6.28 6.04 18.28
C PRO A 15 4.84 5.51 18.10
N PRO A 16 4.18 5.10 19.20
CA PRO A 16 2.82 4.59 19.13
C PRO A 16 1.87 5.65 18.54
N TYR A 17 0.88 5.18 17.75
CA TYR A 17 -0.13 6.02 17.10
C TYR A 17 0.42 7.17 16.25
N SER A 18 1.57 6.98 15.61
CA SER A 18 2.15 8.01 14.73
C SER A 18 2.05 7.61 13.25
N PRO A 19 0.83 7.62 12.67
CA PRO A 19 0.63 7.25 11.26
C PRO A 19 1.35 8.19 10.31
N ASP A 20 1.62 9.43 10.72
CA ASP A 20 2.34 10.43 9.92
C ASP A 20 3.79 10.03 9.58
N PHE A 21 4.40 9.17 10.42
CA PHE A 21 5.75 8.65 10.19
C PHE A 21 5.72 7.28 9.48
N ASN A 22 4.57 6.79 9.03
CA ASN A 22 4.46 5.49 8.37
C ASN A 22 4.14 5.64 6.87
N PRO A 23 5.13 5.48 5.96
CA PRO A 23 4.93 5.73 4.53
C PRO A 23 3.92 4.77 3.90
N ILE A 24 3.63 3.62 4.52
CA ILE A 24 2.60 2.70 4.04
C ILE A 24 1.19 3.32 4.09
N GLU A 25 0.94 4.24 5.02
CA GLU A 25 -0.35 4.93 5.12
C GLU A 25 -0.59 5.83 3.90
N LEU A 26 0.46 6.51 3.43
CA LEU A 26 0.42 7.32 2.21
C LEU A 26 0.20 6.45 0.97
N ALA A 27 0.90 5.31 0.88
CA ALA A 27 0.71 4.35 -0.21
C ALA A 27 -0.72 3.80 -0.24
N PHE A 28 -1.26 3.36 0.90
CA PHE A 28 -2.66 2.89 0.98
C PHE A 28 -3.67 3.99 0.66
N SER A 29 -3.40 5.23 1.05
CA SER A 29 -4.24 6.38 0.69
C SER A 29 -4.27 6.58 -0.83
N ALA A 30 -3.11 6.52 -1.49
CA ALA A 30 -2.99 6.65 -2.95
C ALA A 30 -3.74 5.51 -3.69
N ILE A 31 -3.56 4.27 -3.26
CA ILE A 31 -4.23 3.09 -3.83
C ILE A 31 -5.75 3.20 -3.66
N LYS A 32 -6.23 3.55 -2.46
CA LYS A 32 -7.68 3.77 -2.21
C LYS A 32 -8.23 4.89 -3.09
N ALA A 33 -7.48 5.96 -3.28
CA ALA A 33 -7.87 7.05 -4.16
C ALA A 33 -7.94 6.61 -5.63
N PHE A 34 -7.01 5.77 -6.09
CA PHE A 34 -7.06 5.16 -7.42
C PHE A 34 -8.32 4.32 -7.60
N VAL A 35 -8.58 3.37 -6.70
CA VAL A 35 -9.77 2.50 -6.74
C VAL A 35 -11.05 3.32 -6.75
N LYS A 36 -11.13 4.37 -5.92
CA LYS A 36 -12.29 5.27 -5.88
C LYS A 36 -12.50 6.02 -7.20
N ARG A 37 -11.42 6.42 -7.89
CA ARG A 37 -11.48 7.12 -9.17
C ARG A 37 -11.84 6.19 -10.33
N SER A 38 -11.30 4.98 -10.36
CA SER A 38 -11.59 4.00 -11.42
C SER A 38 -12.96 3.35 -11.24
N GLY A 39 -13.54 3.41 -10.04
CA GLY A 39 -14.88 2.90 -9.77
C GLY A 39 -14.98 1.37 -9.74
N VAL A 40 -13.84 0.69 -9.72
CA VAL A 40 -13.71 -0.77 -9.61
C VAL A 40 -13.73 -1.21 -8.15
N LEU A 41 -13.85 -2.53 -7.90
CA LEU A 41 -13.83 -3.13 -6.56
C LEU A 41 -14.94 -2.58 -5.64
N ARG A 42 -16.12 -2.29 -6.19
CA ARG A 42 -17.28 -1.89 -5.40
C ARG A 42 -17.86 -3.11 -4.70
N ARG A 43 -18.69 -2.87 -3.67
CA ARG A 43 -19.37 -3.96 -2.95
C ARG A 43 -20.21 -4.85 -3.86
N GLU A 44 -20.77 -4.25 -4.90
CA GLU A 44 -21.54 -4.91 -5.95
C GLU A 44 -20.69 -5.83 -6.84
N ASP A 45 -19.37 -5.59 -6.95
CA ASP A 45 -18.45 -6.43 -7.74
C ASP A 45 -17.89 -7.62 -6.94
N LEU A 46 -18.10 -7.66 -5.62
CA LEU A 46 -17.55 -8.68 -4.73
C LEU A 46 -18.47 -9.92 -4.71
N GLY A 47 -17.94 -11.07 -5.15
CA GLY A 47 -18.62 -12.36 -5.03
C GLY A 47 -19.75 -12.61 -6.04
N VAL A 48 -19.80 -11.85 -7.14
CA VAL A 48 -20.84 -11.95 -8.18
C VAL A 48 -20.94 -13.35 -8.77
N ASP A 49 -19.81 -14.00 -9.04
CA ASP A 49 -19.76 -15.30 -9.74
C ASP A 49 -19.04 -16.41 -8.94
N GLY A 50 -18.77 -16.19 -7.66
CA GLY A 50 -17.91 -17.07 -6.85
C GLY A 50 -16.45 -17.14 -7.35
N ASN A 51 -16.08 -16.28 -8.30
CA ASN A 51 -14.75 -16.17 -8.87
C ASN A 51 -14.13 -14.82 -8.49
N ASP A 52 -13.10 -14.86 -7.66
CA ASP A 52 -12.39 -13.66 -7.19
C ASP A 52 -11.33 -13.14 -8.18
N THR A 53 -11.21 -13.74 -9.37
CA THR A 53 -10.22 -13.34 -10.40
C THR A 53 -10.31 -11.84 -10.73
N TYR A 54 -11.54 -11.32 -10.86
CA TYR A 54 -11.77 -9.88 -11.08
C TYR A 54 -11.13 -9.03 -9.96
N VAL A 55 -11.34 -9.43 -8.71
CA VAL A 55 -10.80 -8.74 -7.54
C VAL A 55 -9.27 -8.73 -7.56
N TYR A 56 -8.65 -9.88 -7.82
CA TYR A 56 -7.18 -9.97 -7.88
C TYR A 56 -6.58 -9.12 -9.00
N LEU A 57 -7.16 -9.16 -10.20
CA LEU A 57 -6.67 -8.36 -11.33
C LEU A 57 -6.72 -6.86 -11.04
N HIS A 58 -7.82 -6.36 -10.48
CA HIS A 58 -7.96 -4.94 -10.16
C HIS A 58 -7.16 -4.51 -8.93
N LEU A 59 -6.94 -5.39 -7.96
CA LEU A 59 -6.03 -5.11 -6.86
C LEU A 59 -4.58 -4.98 -7.34
N ILE A 60 -4.15 -5.85 -8.25
CA ILE A 60 -2.83 -5.78 -8.87
C ILE A 60 -2.66 -4.45 -9.60
N ASP A 61 -3.61 -4.08 -10.45
CA ASP A 61 -3.59 -2.80 -11.16
C ASP A 61 -3.54 -1.60 -10.20
N ALA A 62 -4.33 -1.64 -9.12
CA ALA A 62 -4.32 -0.59 -8.11
C ALA A 62 -2.99 -0.49 -7.36
N VAL A 63 -2.33 -1.62 -7.06
CA VAL A 63 -0.99 -1.63 -6.44
C VAL A 63 0.06 -1.06 -7.40
N TYR A 64 0.02 -1.44 -8.67
CA TYR A 64 0.94 -0.95 -9.70
C TYR A 64 0.66 0.50 -10.13
N SER A 65 -0.44 1.10 -9.69
CA SER A 65 -0.70 2.54 -9.88
C SER A 65 0.24 3.44 -9.07
N VAL A 66 0.91 2.90 -8.04
CA VAL A 66 1.91 3.62 -7.24
C VAL A 66 3.27 3.51 -7.92
N THR A 67 3.82 4.66 -8.34
CA THR A 67 5.11 4.71 -9.05
C THR A 67 6.30 4.72 -8.07
N PRO A 68 7.52 4.38 -8.53
CA PRO A 68 8.75 4.55 -7.73
C PRO A 68 8.97 5.99 -7.24
N GLU A 69 8.54 6.98 -8.03
CA GLU A 69 8.60 8.40 -7.69
C GLU A 69 7.63 8.73 -6.55
N ASP A 70 6.41 8.20 -6.60
CA ASP A 70 5.43 8.32 -5.51
C ASP A 70 5.96 7.70 -4.22
N ALA A 71 6.53 6.48 -4.30
CA ALA A 71 7.13 5.81 -3.16
C ALA A 71 8.22 6.68 -2.52
N THR A 72 9.11 7.24 -3.33
CA THR A 72 10.16 8.16 -2.86
C THR A 72 9.56 9.38 -2.16
N ALA A 73 8.51 9.99 -2.74
CA ALA A 73 7.81 11.12 -2.14
C ALA A 73 7.15 10.76 -0.80
N PHE A 74 6.64 9.53 -0.64
CA PHE A 74 6.07 9.07 0.63
C PHE A 74 7.13 8.97 1.74
N PHE A 75 8.30 8.41 1.43
CA PHE A 75 9.41 8.34 2.39
C PHE A 75 9.93 9.73 2.76
N TYR A 76 10.03 10.65 1.80
CA TYR A 76 10.40 12.04 2.05
C TYR A 76 9.40 12.75 2.97
N LYS A 77 8.09 12.58 2.73
CA LYS A 77 7.04 13.17 3.56
C LYS A 77 7.06 12.66 5.00
N CYS A 78 7.47 11.43 5.22
CA CYS A 78 7.64 10.84 6.55
C CYS A 78 9.00 11.16 7.20
N GLY A 79 9.91 11.86 6.52
CA GLY A 79 11.20 12.29 7.06
C GLY A 79 12.30 11.22 7.08
N TYR A 80 12.20 10.19 6.22
CA TYR A 80 13.22 9.13 6.13
C TYR A 80 14.31 9.39 5.08
N LEU A 81 14.07 10.34 4.17
CA LEU A 81 14.98 10.80 3.12
C LEU A 81 15.22 12.29 3.30
#